data_AF-A0A7W6MM55-F1
#
_entry.id   AF-A0A7W6MM55-F1
#
_cell.length_a   1.000
_cell.length_b   1.000
_cell.length_c   1.000
_cell.angle_alpha   90.00
_cell.angle_beta   90.00
_cell.angle_gamma   90.00
#
_symmetry.space_group_name_H-M   'P 1'
#
loop_
_entity.id
_entity.type
_entity.pdbx_description
1 polymer ?
#
loop_
_entity_poly.entity_id
_entity_poly.type
_entity_poly.pdbx_seq_one_letter_code
_entity_poly.pdbx_strand_id
1 'polypeptide(L)'
;MLLQCLALLKGFDIAAMDTQGADFVHVVAEAMKLSFADRDVYYGDPRFCDVPMERLQSDAYNAERRQRIRMDRASTELGAGRLQASRRCTIAAWRCRTRRA
;
A
#
# COMPACT_ATOMS: atom_id res chain seq x y z
N MET A 1 -6.48 -3.29 -0.23
CA MET A 1 -5.21 -3.58 -0.93
C MET A 1 -5.35 -3.57 -2.45
N LEU A 2 -6.20 -4.39 -3.10
CA LEU A 2 -6.37 -4.37 -4.57
C LEU A 2 -6.65 -2.96 -5.13
N LEU A 3 -7.63 -2.24 -4.55
CA LEU A 3 -7.97 -0.89 -5.02
C LEU A 3 -6.82 0.11 -4.88
N GLN A 4 -5.94 -0.04 -3.89
CA GLN A 4 -4.78 0.82 -3.71
C GLN A 4 -3.70 0.50 -4.75
N CYS A 5 -3.50 -0.78 -5.06
CA CYS A 5 -2.63 -1.20 -6.16
C CYS A 5 -3.11 -0.58 -7.48
N LEU A 6 -4.40 -0.65 -7.78
CA LEU A 6 -4.97 -0.02 -8.97
C LEU A 6 -4.81 1.51 -8.94
N ALA A 7 -4.97 2.14 -7.78
CA ALA A 7 -4.69 3.56 -7.63
C ALA A 7 -3.23 3.86 -8.03
N LEU A 8 -2.24 3.14 -7.48
CA LEU A 8 -0.83 3.28 -7.86
C LEU A 8 -0.57 3.04 -9.36
N LEU A 9 -1.31 2.13 -10.01
CA LEU A 9 -1.13 1.87 -11.44
C LEU A 9 -1.68 2.98 -12.36
N LYS A 10 -2.59 3.85 -11.89
CA LYS A 10 -3.13 4.97 -12.71
C LYS A 10 -2.07 5.93 -13.29
N GLY A 11 -0.86 5.94 -12.74
CA GLY A 11 0.24 6.80 -13.21
C GLY A 11 1.10 6.16 -14.32
N PHE A 12 0.76 4.95 -14.76
CA PHE A 12 1.50 4.20 -15.77
C PHE A 12 0.56 3.83 -16.92
N ASP A 13 1.07 3.89 -18.14
CA ASP A 13 0.33 3.41 -19.31
C ASP A 13 0.45 1.88 -19.43
N ILE A 14 -0.18 1.18 -18.49
CA ILE A 14 -0.17 -0.29 -18.44
C ILE A 14 -0.89 -0.94 -19.63
N ALA A 15 -1.75 -0.19 -20.32
CA ALA A 15 -2.47 -0.68 -21.49
C ALA A 15 -1.57 -0.77 -22.72
N ALA A 16 -0.57 0.12 -22.82
CA ALA A 16 0.44 0.07 -23.86
C ALA A 16 1.56 -0.97 -23.61
N MET A 17 1.65 -1.52 -22.39
CA MET A 17 2.67 -2.50 -22.04
C MET A 17 2.28 -3.92 -22.48
N ASP A 18 3.28 -4.74 -22.82
CA ASP A 18 3.08 -6.18 -22.96
C ASP A 18 2.81 -6.81 -21.59
N THR A 19 1.64 -7.42 -21.42
CA THR A 19 1.24 -8.09 -20.16
C THR A 19 2.16 -9.25 -19.75
N GLN A 20 2.94 -9.81 -20.68
CA GLN A 20 3.97 -10.82 -20.39
C GLN A 20 5.38 -10.23 -20.34
N GLY A 21 5.52 -8.93 -20.60
CA GLY A 21 6.78 -8.21 -20.62
C GLY A 21 7.30 -7.85 -19.23
N ALA A 22 8.62 -7.68 -19.13
CA ALA A 22 9.30 -7.35 -17.88
C ALA A 22 8.79 -6.05 -17.24
N ASP A 23 8.51 -5.02 -18.05
CA ASP A 23 8.05 -3.72 -17.56
C ASP A 23 6.68 -3.79 -16.88
N PHE A 24 5.73 -4.52 -17.49
CA PHE A 24 4.40 -4.72 -16.90
C PHE A 24 4.50 -5.46 -15.58
N VAL A 25 5.21 -6.60 -15.57
CA VAL A 25 5.40 -7.42 -14.37
C VAL A 25 6.07 -6.60 -13.27
N HIS A 26 7.10 -5.83 -13.62
CA HIS A 26 7.83 -4.97 -12.69
C HIS A 26 6.93 -3.90 -12.06
N VAL A 27 6.21 -3.11 -12.87
CA VAL A 27 5.35 -2.03 -12.37
C VAL A 27 4.24 -2.58 -11.47
N VAL A 28 3.60 -3.68 -11.89
CA VAL A 28 2.56 -4.33 -11.09
C VAL A 28 3.13 -4.88 -9.79
N ALA A 29 4.29 -5.54 -9.82
CA ALA A 29 4.93 -6.08 -8.63
C ALA A 29 5.32 -4.97 -7.63
N GLU A 30 5.91 -3.86 -8.10
CA GLU A 30 6.27 -2.72 -7.25
C GLU A 30 5.03 -2.03 -6.64
N ALA A 31 3.96 -1.86 -7.41
CA ALA A 31 2.68 -1.34 -6.90
C ALA A 31 2.06 -2.28 -5.83
N MET A 32 2.15 -3.59 -6.03
CA MET A 32 1.74 -4.58 -5.04
C MET A 32 2.59 -4.45 -3.77
N LYS A 33 3.92 -4.43 -3.86
CA LYS A 33 4.82 -4.27 -2.70
C LYS A 33 4.41 -3.10 -1.81
N LEU A 34 4.16 -1.93 -2.39
CA LEU A 34 3.77 -0.73 -1.64
C LEU A 34 2.40 -0.86 -0.97
N SER A 35 1.42 -1.43 -1.66
CA SER A 35 0.06 -1.61 -1.12
C SER A 35 -0.03 -2.73 -0.08
N PHE A 36 0.84 -3.75 -0.15
CA PHE A 36 1.05 -4.71 0.93
C PHE A 36 1.71 -4.07 2.15
N ALA A 37 2.75 -3.24 1.95
CA ALA A 37 3.39 -2.54 3.07
C ALA A 37 2.40 -1.65 3.83
N ASP A 38 1.49 -0.97 3.13
CA ASP A 38 0.43 -0.18 3.78
C ASP A 38 -0.61 -1.04 4.47
N ARG A 39 -0.95 -2.20 3.90
CA ARG A 39 -1.82 -3.17 4.56
C ARG A 39 -1.27 -3.58 5.91
N ASP A 40 0.01 -3.91 5.97
CA ASP A 40 0.64 -4.44 7.18
C ASP A 40 0.70 -3.43 8.33
N VAL A 41 0.59 -2.13 8.04
CA VAL A 41 0.65 -1.06 9.04
C VAL A 41 -0.72 -0.46 9.37
N TYR A 42 -1.61 -0.33 8.39
CA TYR A 42 -2.83 0.47 8.52
C TYR A 42 -4.12 -0.34 8.53
N TYR A 43 -4.12 -1.59 8.06
CA TYR A 43 -5.35 -2.37 7.93
C TYR A 43 -5.56 -3.24 9.17
N GLY A 44 -6.79 -3.24 9.67
CA GLY A 44 -7.26 -4.13 10.73
C GLY A 44 -8.78 -4.04 10.88
N ASP A 45 -9.31 -4.66 11.93
CA ASP A 45 -10.74 -4.61 12.22
C ASP A 45 -11.14 -3.18 12.67
N PRO A 46 -12.01 -2.47 11.91
CA PRO A 46 -12.42 -1.10 12.24
C PRO A 46 -13.10 -0.96 13.61
N ARG A 47 -13.60 -2.05 14.20
CA ARG A 47 -14.13 -2.03 15.58
C ARG A 47 -13.05 -1.81 16.64
N PHE A 48 -11.77 -2.01 16.28
CA PHE A 48 -10.64 -2.00 17.20
C PHE A 48 -9.54 -1.00 16.83
N CYS A 49 -9.50 -0.50 15.60
CA CYS A 49 -8.52 0.51 15.17
C CYS A 49 -9.07 1.45 14.11
N ASP A 50 -8.46 2.63 13.99
CA ASP A 50 -8.81 3.60 12.97
C ASP A 50 -8.07 3.26 11.66
N VAL A 51 -8.82 2.86 10.63
CA VAL A 51 -8.27 2.58 9.30
C VAL A 51 -8.43 3.83 8.42
N PRO A 52 -7.35 4.51 8.01
CA PRO A 52 -7.43 5.76 7.25
C PRO A 52 -7.74 5.51 5.76
N MET A 53 -8.87 4.88 5.46
CA MET A 53 -9.22 4.38 4.12
C MET A 53 -9.26 5.50 3.07
N GLU A 54 -9.86 6.64 3.39
CA GLU A 54 -9.93 7.79 2.48
C GLU A 54 -8.54 8.30 2.08
N ARG A 55 -7.61 8.36 3.04
CA ARG A 55 -6.23 8.79 2.80
C ARG A 55 -5.46 7.78 1.98
N LEU A 56 -5.56 6.49 2.33
CA LEU A 56 -4.92 5.38 1.60
C LEU A 56 -5.34 5.35 0.13
N GLN A 57 -6.58 5.76 -0.16
CA GLN A 57 -7.15 5.78 -1.50
C GLN A 57 -7.07 7.14 -2.21
N SER A 58 -6.61 8.19 -1.54
CA SER A 58 -6.52 9.53 -2.12
C SER A 58 -5.48 9.61 -3.24
N ASP A 59 -5.77 10.43 -4.26
CA ASP A 59 -4.85 10.63 -5.38
C ASP A 59 -3.54 11.28 -4.93
N ALA A 60 -3.60 12.22 -3.98
CA ALA A 60 -2.43 12.90 -3.43
C ALA A 60 -1.45 11.92 -2.75
N TYR A 61 -1.96 11.03 -1.90
CA TYR A 61 -1.12 10.04 -1.23
C TYR A 61 -0.54 9.04 -2.24
N ASN A 62 -1.36 8.53 -3.16
CA ASN A 62 -0.88 7.56 -4.15
C ASN A 62 0.09 8.20 -5.17
N ALA A 63 0.01 9.52 -5.41
CA ALA A 63 1.03 10.26 -6.16
C ALA A 63 2.39 10.26 -5.47
N GLU A 64 2.45 10.55 -4.17
CA GLU A 64 3.68 10.44 -3.38
C GLU A 64 4.23 9.00 -3.41
N ARG A 65 3.35 8.01 -3.26
CA ARG A 65 3.75 6.61 -3.23
C ARG A 65 4.28 6.10 -4.56
N ARG A 66 3.74 6.53 -5.69
CA ARG A 66 4.27 6.15 -7.02
C ARG A 66 5.72 6.57 -7.23
N GLN A 67 6.19 7.64 -6.59
CA GLN A 67 7.59 8.08 -6.70
C GLN A 67 8.60 7.02 -6.20
N ARG A 68 8.13 6.02 -5.45
CA ARG A 68 8.94 4.88 -4.98
C ARG A 68 9.12 3.81 -6.06
N ILE A 69 8.27 3.77 -7.09
CA ILE A 69 8.34 2.80 -8.17
C ILE A 69 9.37 3.30 -9.17
N ARG A 70 10.49 2.57 -9.26
CA ARG A 70 11.60 2.89 -10.15
C ARG A 70 11.65 1.91 -11.30
N MET A 71 11.57 2.37 -12.55
CA MET A 71 11.61 1.47 -13.72
C MET A 71 12.95 0.78 -13.92
N ASP A 72 14.03 1.35 -13.40
CA ASP A 72 15.40 0.84 -13.61
C ASP A 72 15.86 -0.18 -12.56
N ARG A 73 15.12 -0.34 -11.44
CA ARG A 73 15.46 -1.30 -10.39
C ARG A 73 14.27 -1.67 -9.50
N ALA A 74 14.21 -2.93 -9.07
CA ALA A 74 13.26 -3.39 -8.07
C ALA A 74 13.59 -2.84 -6.68
N SER A 75 12.57 -2.45 -5.91
CA SER A 75 12.75 -2.07 -4.51
C SER A 75 13.01 -3.30 -3.64
N THR A 76 14.02 -3.20 -2.77
CA THR A 76 14.27 -4.11 -1.64
C THR A 76 13.69 -3.59 -0.33
N GLU A 77 13.23 -2.34 -0.30
CA GLU A 77 12.58 -1.73 0.85
C GLU A 77 11.07 -1.98 0.80
N LEU A 78 10.52 -2.45 1.92
CA LEU A 78 9.08 -2.63 2.14
C LEU A 78 8.60 -1.66 3.22
N GLY A 79 8.58 -0.37 2.90
CA GLY A 79 8.14 0.69 3.80
C GLY A 79 6.71 1.11 3.53
N ALA A 80 5.87 1.09 4.57
CA ALA A 80 4.57 1.76 4.54
C ALA A 80 4.77 3.27 4.41
N GLY A 81 3.79 3.95 3.79
CA GLY A 81 3.78 5.41 3.73
C GLY A 81 3.56 6.00 5.10
N ARG A 82 3.67 7.34 5.23
CA ARG A 82 3.47 8.01 6.52
C ARG A 82 2.09 8.65 6.57
N LEU A 83 1.14 7.95 7.17
CA LEU A 83 -0.17 8.50 7.51
C LEU A 83 -0.25 8.71 9.02
N GLN A 84 -0.76 9.87 9.44
CA GLN A 84 -1.11 10.07 10.84
C GLN A 84 -2.38 9.26 11.14
N ALA A 85 -2.22 8.08 11.73
CA ALA A 85 -3.34 7.33 12.28
C ALA A 85 -3.56 7.77 13.74
N SER A 86 -4.78 8.21 14.07
CA SER A 86 -5.21 8.60 15.42
C SER A 86 -5.08 7.47 16.44
N ARG A 87 -5.21 6.21 16.00
CA ARG A 87 -4.94 4.99 16.78
C ARG A 87 -4.12 4.00 15.94
N ARG A 88 -2.97 3.58 16.46
CA ARG A 88 -2.07 2.65 15.76
C ARG A 88 -2.74 1.28 15.58
N CYS A 89 -3.00 0.90 14.34
CA CYS A 89 -3.45 -0.45 13.99
C CYS A 89 -2.27 -1.42 13.86
N THR A 90 -1.47 -1.57 14.92
CA THR A 90 -0.33 -2.51 14.90
C THR A 90 -0.74 -3.89 15.44
N ILE A 91 -0.13 -4.95 14.92
CA ILE A 91 -0.27 -6.32 15.46
C ILE A 91 -0.02 -6.37 16.98
N ALA A 92 0.90 -5.54 17.48
CA ALA A 92 1.18 -5.39 18.90
C ALA A 92 -0.01 -4.81 19.69
N ALA A 93 -0.70 -3.81 19.13
CA ALA A 93 -1.89 -3.22 19.74
C ALA A 93 -3.07 -4.21 19.78
N TRP A 94 -3.21 -5.07 18.77
CA TRP A 94 -4.24 -6.12 18.73
C TRP A 94 -3.99 -7.24 19.77
N ARG A 95 -2.75 -7.77 19.85
CA ARG A 95 -2.38 -8.85 20.80
C ARG A 95 -2.53 -8.48 22.27
N CYS A 96 -2.43 -7.20 22.62
CA CYS A 96 -2.60 -6.74 24.00
C CYS A 96 -4.06 -6.80 24.46
N ARG A 97 -5.02 -6.73 23.52
CA ARG A 97 -6.44 -6.52 23.83
C ARG A 97 -7.26 -7.82 23.77
N THR A 98 -6.89 -8.78 22.93
CA THR A 98 -7.51 -10.12 22.90
C THR A 98 -7.19 -10.99 24.12
N ARG A 99 -6.26 -10.57 24.99
CA ARG A 99 -6.05 -11.20 26.32
C ARG A 99 -6.95 -10.64 27.42
N ARG A 100 -7.78 -9.62 27.12
CA ARG A 100 -8.68 -8.97 28.09
C ARG A 100 -10.17 -9.20 27.78
N ALA A 101 -10.48 -10.06 26.80
CA ALA A 101 -11.83 -10.45 26.41
C ALA A 101 -12.06 -11.92 26.76
#